data_AF-V6IVG7-F1
#
_entry.id   AF-V6IVG7-F1
#
_cell.length_a   1.000
_cell.length_b   1.000
_cell.length_c   1.000
_cell.angle_alpha   90.00
_cell.angle_beta   90.00
_cell.angle_gamma   90.00
#
_symmetry.space_group_name_H-M   'P 1'
#
loop_
_entity.id
_entity.type
_entity.pdbx_description
1 polymer ?
#
loop_
_entity_poly.entity_id
_entity_poly.type
_entity_poly.pdbx_seq_one_letter_code
_entity_poly.pdbx_strand_id
1 'polypeptide(L)' 'MKINNRIRQYIENNGLKFGFVAERSSIDDSKFSRMMTDQQAIKTDEYEKICKVLEVPTSYFFDDQFLETKNKQEQEAI' A
#
# COMPACT_ATOMS: atom_id res chain seq x y z
N MET A 1 2.99 -9.85 3.99
CA MET A 1 1.96 -8.88 4.44
C MET A 1 1.22 -8.32 3.21
N LYS A 2 -0.10 -8.08 3.25
CA LYS A 2 -0.86 -7.49 2.12
C LYS A 2 -0.52 -6.01 1.91
N ILE A 3 -0.69 -5.50 0.68
CA ILE A 3 -0.34 -4.12 0.31
C ILE A 3 -1.13 -3.07 1.12
N ASN A 4 -2.40 -3.35 1.38
CA ASN A 4 -3.29 -2.51 2.16
C ASN A 4 -2.80 -2.36 3.61
N ASN A 5 -2.26 -3.43 4.20
CA ASN A 5 -1.64 -3.36 5.53
C ASN A 5 -0.32 -2.58 5.50
N ARG A 6 0.47 -2.67 4.42
CA ARG A 6 1.71 -1.88 4.26
C ARG A 6 1.40 -0.38 4.20
N ILE A 7 0.42 -0.01 3.40
CA ILE A 7 -0.06 1.37 3.28
C ILE A 7 -0.58 1.87 4.63
N ARG A 8 -1.42 1.07 5.30
CA ARG A 8 -1.98 1.41 6.61
C ARG A 8 -0.88 1.71 7.64
N GLN A 9 0.07 0.79 7.79
CA GLN A 9 1.18 0.96 8.73
C GLN A 9 2.03 2.17 8.39
N TYR A 10 2.29 2.43 7.10
CA TYR A 10 3.02 3.61 6.68
C TYR A 10 2.33 4.90 7.13
N ILE A 11 1.00 4.99 6.93
CA ILE A 11 0.20 6.15 7.36
C ILE A 11 0.29 6.33 8.89
N GLU A 12 0.09 5.25 9.66
CA GLU A 12 0.13 5.27 11.12
C GLU A 12 1.53 5.66 11.65
N ASN A 13 2.59 5.07 11.10
CA ASN A 13 3.98 5.31 11.53
C ASN A 13 4.48 6.72 11.21
N ASN A 14 3.94 7.36 10.17
CA ASN A 14 4.27 8.74 9.80
C ASN A 14 3.34 9.77 10.47
N GLY A 15 2.45 9.36 11.37
CA GLY A 15 1.53 10.25 12.07
C GLY A 15 0.48 10.91 11.14
N LEU A 16 0.25 10.33 9.96
CA LEU A 16 -0.70 10.83 8.98
C LEU A 16 -2.12 10.37 9.36
N LYS A 17 -3.11 11.21 9.04
CA LYS A 17 -4.53 10.86 9.24
C LYS A 17 -5.07 10.15 8.01
N PHE A 18 -5.80 9.05 8.20
CA PHE A 18 -6.46 8.36 7.08
C PHE A 18 -7.38 9.29 6.26
N GLY A 19 -8.17 10.14 6.92
CA GLY A 19 -9.03 11.11 6.24
C GLY A 19 -8.25 12.12 5.39
N PHE A 20 -7.06 12.55 5.82
CA PHE A 20 -6.20 13.41 5.02
C PHE A 20 -5.76 12.70 3.72
N VAL A 21 -5.37 11.43 3.82
CA VAL A 21 -4.94 10.65 2.65
C VAL A 21 -6.11 10.37 1.71
N ALA A 22 -7.28 10.05 2.24
CA ALA A 22 -8.51 9.82 1.48
C ALA A 22 -8.94 11.09 0.70
N GLU A 23 -9.05 12.22 1.39
CA GLU A 23 -9.39 13.51 0.80
C GLU A 23 -8.42 13.89 -0.33
N ARG A 24 -7.12 13.83 -0.06
CA ARG A 24 -6.08 14.21 -1.03
C ARG A 24 -5.96 13.25 -2.21
N SER A 25 -6.35 11.99 -2.04
CA SER A 25 -6.40 11.00 -3.13
C SER A 25 -7.73 11.03 -3.89
N SER A 26 -8.68 11.90 -3.48
CA SER A 26 -10.05 11.93 -4.03
C SER A 26 -10.75 10.58 -3.93
N ILE A 27 -10.53 9.86 -2.84
CA ILE A 27 -11.18 8.60 -2.51
C ILE A 27 -12.12 8.87 -1.35
N ASP A 28 -13.36 8.39 -1.46
CA ASP A 28 -14.34 8.46 -0.37
C ASP A 28 -13.77 7.85 0.93
N ASP A 29 -13.97 8.52 2.06
CA ASP A 29 -13.45 8.12 3.37
C ASP A 29 -13.91 6.71 3.77
N SER A 30 -15.16 6.35 3.50
CA SER A 30 -15.70 5.03 3.83
C SER A 30 -15.04 3.95 2.99
N LYS A 31 -14.87 4.21 1.69
CA LYS A 31 -14.16 3.33 0.77
C LYS A 31 -12.69 3.18 1.16
N PHE A 32 -12.00 4.27 1.46
CA PHE A 32 -10.59 4.27 1.86
C PHE A 32 -10.39 3.50 3.17
N SER A 33 -11.27 3.71 4.16
CA SER A 33 -11.27 2.94 5.41
C SER A 33 -11.40 1.43 5.16
N ARG A 34 -12.33 1.03 4.29
CA ARG A 34 -12.51 -0.39 3.90
C ARG A 34 -11.31 -0.97 3.16
N MET A 35 -10.58 -0.16 2.39
CA MET A 35 -9.31 -0.60 1.78
C MET A 35 -8.26 -0.90 2.85
N MET A 36 -8.11 -0.02 3.84
CA MET A 36 -7.16 -0.17 4.94
C MET A 36 -7.49 -1.32 5.91
N THR A 37 -8.70 -1.88 5.83
CA THR A 37 -9.14 -3.06 6.61
C THR A 37 -9.33 -4.32 5.76
N ASP A 38 -8.87 -4.30 4.50
CA ASP A 38 -8.94 -5.45 3.57
C ASP A 38 -10.37 -5.90 3.22
N GLN A 39 -11.36 -5.05 3.48
CA GLN A 39 -12.77 -5.26 3.11
C GLN A 39 -13.10 -4.77 1.68
N GLN A 40 -12.14 -4.10 1.03
CA GLN A 40 -12.24 -3.59 -0.33
C GLN A 40 -10.87 -3.65 -1.00
N ALA A 41 -10.84 -4.12 -2.26
CA ALA A 41 -9.62 -4.13 -3.05
C ALA A 41 -9.23 -2.70 -3.47
N ILE A 42 -7.91 -2.45 -3.55
CA ILE A 42 -7.36 -1.20 -4.08
C ILE A 42 -7.11 -1.40 -5.59
N LYS A 43 -7.74 -0.58 -6.43
CA LYS A 43 -7.46 -0.58 -7.88
C LYS A 43 -6.13 0.09 -8.17
N THR A 44 -5.56 -0.18 -9.34
CA THR A 44 -4.26 0.38 -9.74
C THR A 44 -4.24 1.90 -9.77
N ASP A 45 -5.29 2.54 -10.28
CA ASP A 45 -5.41 4.00 -10.35
C ASP A 45 -5.57 4.64 -8.95
N GLU A 46 -6.27 3.96 -8.05
CA GLU A 46 -6.41 4.36 -6.65
C GLU A 46 -5.09 4.23 -5.91
N TYR A 47 -4.38 3.13 -6.11
CA TYR A 47 -3.05 2.89 -5.55
C TYR A 47 -2.05 3.96 -5.99
N GLU A 48 -2.04 4.33 -7.27
CA GLU A 48 -1.19 5.39 -7.80
C GLU A 48 -1.47 6.75 -7.11
N LYS A 49 -2.75 7.10 -6.96
CA LYS A 49 -3.16 8.33 -6.24
C LYS A 49 -2.71 8.32 -4.79
N ILE A 50 -2.85 7.18 -4.11
CA ILE A 50 -2.39 7.01 -2.72
C ILE A 50 -0.88 7.20 -2.62
N CYS A 51 -0.10 6.53 -3.49
CA CYS A 51 1.36 6.67 -3.50
C CYS A 51 1.79 8.12 -3.76
N LYS A 52 1.12 8.82 -4.68
CA LYS A 52 1.37 10.23 -4.96
C LYS A 52 1.14 11.12 -3.75
N VAL A 53 0.06 10.89 -2.98
CA VAL A 53 -0.24 11.64 -1.75
C VAL A 53 0.75 11.34 -0.63
N LEU A 54 1.21 10.09 -0.55
CA LEU A 54 2.22 9.66 0.42
C LEU A 54 3.65 10.01 -0.01
N GLU A 55 3.83 10.64 -1.18
CA GLU A 55 5.13 11.03 -1.73
C GLU A 55 6.13 9.88 -1.84
N VAL A 56 5.65 8.67 -2.13
CA VAL A 56 6.47 7.48 -2.35
C VAL A 56 6.37 6.97 -3.79
N PRO A 57 7.44 6.34 -4.32
CA PRO A 57 7.36 5.65 -5.61
C PRO A 57 6.27 4.56 -5.61
N THR A 58 5.64 4.33 -6.76
CA THR A 58 4.61 3.27 -6.89
C THR A 58 5.16 1.86 -6.63
N SER A 59 6.47 1.64 -6.74
CA SER A 59 7.13 0.38 -6.38
C SER A 59 7.29 0.17 -4.87
N TYR A 60 7.22 1.23 -4.06
CA TYR A 60 7.64 1.21 -2.66
C TYR A 60 7.00 0.10 -1.82
N PHE A 61 5.69 -0.12 -1.98
CA PHE A 61 4.97 -1.15 -1.21
C PHE A 61 5.10 -2.57 -1.79
N PHE A 62 5.83 -2.75 -2.88
CA PHE A 62 6.10 -4.04 -3.52
C PHE A 62 7.49 -4.61 -3.16
N ASP A 63 8.41 -3.81 -2.64
CA ASP A 63 9.82 -4.18 -2.48
C ASP A 63 10.05 -5.40 -1.56
N ASP A 64 9.22 -5.60 -0.53
CA ASP A 64 9.27 -6.81 0.32
C ASP A 64 9.02 -8.11 -0.46
N GLN A 65 8.21 -8.07 -1.54
CA GLN A 65 7.95 -9.26 -2.38
C GLN A 65 9.14 -9.58 -3.28
N PHE A 66 9.94 -8.59 -3.64
CA PHE A 66 11.11 -8.79 -4.48
C PHE A 66 12.19 -9.61 -3.77
N LEU A 67 12.40 -9.36 -2.46
CA LEU A 67 13.35 -10.11 -1.65
C LEU A 67 12.89 -11.55 -1.36
N GLU A 68 11.59 -11.76 -1.11
CA GLU A 68 11.03 -13.11 -0.94
C GLU A 68 11.13 -13.97 -2.20
N THR A 69 11.04 -13.36 -3.39
CA THR A 69 11.10 -14.09 -4.66
C THR A 69 12.52 -14.50 -5.03
N LYS A 70 13.53 -13.64 -4.78
CA LYS A 70 14.94 -13.99 -4.98
C LYS A 70 15.38 -15.16 -4.10
N ASN A 71 15.01 -15.14 -2.83
CA ASN A 71 15.39 -16.19 -1.89
C ASN A 71 14.79 -17.57 -2.22
N LYS A 72 13.65 -17.63 -2.90
CA LYS A 72 13.07 -18.89 -3.40
C LYS A 72 13.78 -19.42 -4.64
N GLN A 73 14.12 -18.55 -5.58
CA GLN A 73 14.84 -18.94 -6.80
C GLN A 73 16.25 -19.49 -6.52
N GLU A 74 16.91 -19.00 -5.47
CA GLU A 74 18.22 -19.51 -5.04
C GLU A 74 18.15 -20.86 -4.30
N GLN A 75 16.99 -21.21 -3.70
CA GLN A 75 16.80 -22.48 -2.99
C GLN A 75 16.37 -23.63 -3.91
N GLU A 76 15.76 -23.34 -5.06
CA GLU A 76 15.34 -24.34 -6.06
C GLU A 76 16.42 -24.64 -7.11
N ALA A 77 17.53 -23.89 -7.11
CA ALA A 77 18.66 -24.07 -8.02
C ALA A 77 19.79 -24.95 -7.44
N ILE A 78 19.56 -25.60 -6.29
CA ILE A 78 20.51 -26.49 -5.58
C ILE A 78 19.98 -27.93 -5.60
#